data_AF-A0A1R2AUV9-F1
#
_entry.id   AF-A0A1R2AUV9-F1
#
_cell.length_a   1.000
_cell.length_b   1.000
_cell.length_c   1.000
_cell.angle_alpha   90.00
_cell.angle_beta   90.00
_cell.angle_gamma   90.00
#
_symmetry.space_group_name_H-M   'P 1'
#
loop_
_entity.id
_entity.type
_entity.pdbx_description
1 polymer ?
#
loop_
_entity_poly.entity_id
_entity_poly.type
_entity_poly.pdbx_seq_one_letter_code
_entity_poly.pdbx_strand_id
1 'polypeptide(L)'
;MDSNGYNEPITGTSYNPSNDLITIKLSNPVLKDERFTKHVSYTISGEDKKGQFEAQRRYKEFNALQVLLNTQWPGCILPQIPEKKAIGNLQENFIEKRRKLLQSFLVKICNLPHIYNSHEFQTFIRGPADFLKINKDFKIDSQIQVLEKYQHHFPECMEKQEPDDVDSQLEDSMKFFKASLESLEVFVGFCSESVYSFEQYAKNTSMMLYGIKDINGFYTQKFNARGINLEIREECTNPYQILLDWTQAETLDLKGLVLAINRKFDYVKMRVRAAERVEEEKKHLVKAQAGKSGGWNILKKETKEQKIGKAENAILEAQKELDTIKTVEHILNIQLGVVDVPRIKQEKAEKYEEILKLFINSSVEEFENLIQQARNIDFLYTFTN
;
A
#
# COMPACT_ATOMS: atom_id res chain seq x y z
N MET A 1 -11.76 0.79 26.15
CA MET A 1 -12.50 1.98 25.68
C MET A 1 -11.47 2.86 24.99
N ASP A 2 -11.85 3.51 23.89
CA ASP A 2 -10.97 3.90 22.79
C ASP A 2 -9.81 4.83 23.18
N SER A 3 -8.66 4.25 23.53
CA SER A 3 -7.38 4.94 23.71
C SER A 3 -6.59 4.89 22.41
N ASN A 4 -6.72 5.90 21.55
CA ASN A 4 -5.77 6.19 20.47
C ASN A 4 -5.94 7.65 20.03
N GLY A 5 -5.18 8.54 20.66
CA GLY A 5 -5.04 9.96 20.32
C GLY A 5 -4.30 10.25 19.00
N TYR A 6 -4.47 9.39 17.99
CA TYR A 6 -4.18 9.68 16.58
C TYR A 6 -5.38 9.25 15.76
N ASN A 7 -6.38 10.14 15.73
CA ASN A 7 -7.44 10.07 14.74
C ASN A 7 -6.87 10.60 13.41
N GLU A 8 -6.22 9.74 12.63
CA GLU A 8 -6.48 9.84 11.19
C GLU A 8 -8.00 9.72 11.02
N PRO A 9 -8.64 10.52 10.15
CA PRO A 9 -10.09 10.50 10.02
C PRO A 9 -10.56 9.05 9.82
N ILE A 10 -11.30 8.53 10.80
CA ILE A 10 -11.93 7.20 10.78
C ILE A 10 -12.90 7.07 9.59
N THR A 11 -13.19 8.20 8.95
CA THR A 11 -13.86 8.37 7.66
C THR A 11 -12.87 8.99 6.67
N GLY A 12 -12.28 8.19 5.78
CA GLY A 12 -11.54 8.74 4.64
C GLY A 12 -12.52 9.34 3.65
N THR A 13 -12.72 10.66 3.70
CA THR A 13 -13.27 11.41 2.57
C THR A 13 -12.16 11.60 1.57
N SER A 14 -12.18 10.84 0.47
CA SER A 14 -11.30 11.05 -0.67
C SER A 14 -12.02 11.92 -1.71
N TYR A 15 -11.40 13.02 -2.11
CA TYR A 15 -11.86 13.79 -3.27
C TYR A 15 -11.19 13.19 -4.52
N ASN A 16 -11.94 12.43 -5.30
CA ASN A 16 -11.53 12.07 -6.65
C ASN A 16 -11.48 13.37 -7.49
N PRO A 17 -10.53 13.56 -8.44
CA PRO A 17 -10.54 14.66 -9.42
C PRO A 17 -11.88 14.84 -10.19
N SER A 18 -12.79 13.88 -10.09
CA SER A 18 -14.19 13.94 -10.58
C SER A 18 -15.16 14.73 -9.68
N ASN A 19 -14.72 15.23 -8.51
CA ASN A 19 -15.54 15.84 -7.45
C ASN A 19 -16.56 14.90 -6.79
N ASP A 20 -16.29 13.59 -6.82
CA ASP A 20 -17.20 12.57 -6.29
C ASP A 20 -16.83 12.29 -4.84
N LEU A 21 -17.77 12.59 -3.94
CA LEU A 21 -17.62 12.24 -2.53
C LEU A 21 -17.70 10.71 -2.39
N ILE A 22 -16.55 10.09 -2.19
CA ILE A 22 -16.43 8.67 -1.86
C ILE A 22 -16.15 8.57 -0.37
N THR A 23 -16.98 7.80 0.32
CA THR A 23 -16.73 7.42 1.72
C THR A 23 -16.40 5.94 1.78
N ILE A 24 -15.36 5.57 2.52
CA ILE A 24 -15.00 4.17 2.76
C ILE A 24 -14.45 3.97 4.17
N LYS A 25 -14.95 2.94 4.85
CA LYS A 25 -14.58 2.58 6.22
C LYS A 25 -14.43 1.07 6.37
N LEU A 26 -13.36 0.68 7.06
CA LEU A 26 -13.03 -0.67 7.47
C LEU A 26 -13.22 -0.78 8.98
N SER A 27 -14.25 -1.51 9.39
CA SER A 27 -14.71 -1.63 10.77
C SER A 27 -14.92 -3.09 11.18
N ASN A 28 -15.29 -3.29 12.45
CA ASN A 28 -15.78 -4.56 13.00
C ASN A 28 -14.85 -5.75 12.71
N PRO A 29 -13.62 -5.77 13.23
CA PRO A 29 -12.80 -6.97 13.17
C PRO A 29 -13.48 -8.09 13.98
N VAL A 30 -14.08 -9.07 13.30
CA VAL A 30 -14.75 -10.21 13.93
C VAL A 30 -13.90 -11.46 13.74
N LEU A 31 -13.55 -12.13 14.84
CA LEU A 31 -12.93 -13.44 14.80
C LEU A 31 -13.97 -14.48 14.39
N LYS A 32 -13.82 -15.03 13.18
CA LYS A 32 -14.61 -16.17 12.71
C LYS A 32 -13.88 -17.46 13.04
N ASP A 33 -14.58 -18.31 13.79
CA ASP A 33 -14.14 -19.66 14.15
C ASP A 33 -14.92 -20.68 13.30
N GLU A 34 -14.37 -21.02 12.14
CA GLU A 34 -14.91 -22.07 11.28
C GLU A 34 -14.23 -23.40 11.61
N ARG A 35 -14.92 -24.53 11.38
CA ARG A 35 -14.54 -25.90 11.85
C ARG A 35 -13.07 -26.31 11.66
N PHE A 36 -12.34 -25.68 10.72
CA PHE A 36 -10.91 -25.97 10.47
C PHE A 36 -10.02 -24.73 10.38
N THR A 37 -10.54 -23.50 10.42
CA THR A 37 -9.71 -22.28 10.33
C THR A 37 -10.27 -21.12 11.12
N LYS A 38 -9.42 -20.46 11.91
CA LYS A 38 -9.70 -19.16 12.54
C LYS A 38 -9.21 -18.03 11.64
N HIS A 39 -10.03 -17.01 11.47
CA HIS A 39 -9.61 -15.81 10.72
C HIS A 39 -10.36 -14.57 11.18
N VAL A 40 -9.77 -13.41 10.94
CA VAL A 40 -10.43 -12.12 11.17
C VAL A 40 -11.10 -11.65 9.88
N SER A 41 -12.40 -11.39 9.98
CA SER A 41 -13.22 -10.74 8.95
C SER A 41 -13.38 -9.27 9.30
N TYR A 42 -13.38 -8.41 8.29
CA TYR A 42 -13.58 -6.97 8.42
C TYR A 42 -14.81 -6.57 7.60
N THR A 43 -15.53 -5.57 8.10
CA THR A 43 -16.64 -4.95 7.38
C THR A 43 -16.13 -3.74 6.61
N ILE A 44 -16.15 -3.83 5.29
CA ILE A 44 -15.97 -2.69 4.39
C ILE A 44 -17.34 -2.08 4.18
N SER A 45 -17.49 -0.78 4.45
CA SER A 45 -18.74 -0.04 4.26
C SER A 45 -18.44 1.32 3.65
N GLY A 46 -19.37 1.86 2.86
CA GLY A 46 -19.17 3.15 2.22
C GLY A 46 -20.32 3.56 1.32
N GLU A 47 -20.15 4.72 0.71
CA GLU A 47 -21.11 5.31 -0.21
C GLU A 47 -20.37 6.05 -1.32
N ASP A 48 -20.89 5.90 -2.54
CA ASP A 48 -20.49 6.63 -3.74
C ASP A 48 -21.73 6.96 -4.59
N LYS A 49 -21.55 7.48 -5.80
CA LYS A 49 -22.65 7.81 -6.72
C LYS A 49 -23.56 6.63 -7.12
N LYS A 50 -23.09 5.38 -7.03
CA LYS A 50 -23.86 4.16 -7.29
C LYS A 50 -24.66 3.71 -6.05
N GLY A 51 -24.55 4.46 -4.94
CA GLY A 51 -25.23 4.20 -3.68
C GLY A 51 -24.34 3.51 -2.65
N GLN A 52 -24.95 3.13 -1.53
CA GLN A 52 -24.26 2.48 -0.42
C GLN A 52 -23.73 1.09 -0.80
N PHE A 53 -22.66 0.67 -0.14
CA PHE A 53 -22.11 -0.67 -0.23
C PHE A 53 -21.63 -1.18 1.11
N GLU A 54 -21.74 -2.49 1.29
CA GLU A 54 -21.14 -3.20 2.40
C GLU A 54 -20.64 -4.56 1.92
N ALA A 55 -19.43 -4.94 2.35
CA ALA A 55 -18.86 -6.25 2.08
C ALA A 55 -18.06 -6.76 3.27
N GLN A 56 -18.18 -8.06 3.54
CA GLN A 56 -17.36 -8.77 4.52
C GLN A 56 -16.14 -9.35 3.83
N ARG A 57 -14.94 -8.96 4.26
CA ARG A 57 -13.67 -9.42 3.67
C ARG A 57 -12.66 -9.81 4.75
N ARG A 58 -11.93 -10.89 4.53
CA ARG A 58 -10.76 -11.27 5.34
C ARG A 58 -9.47 -10.85 4.67
N TYR A 59 -8.39 -10.76 5.46
CA TYR A 59 -7.07 -10.36 4.94
C TYR A 59 -6.60 -11.15 3.69
N LYS A 60 -6.93 -12.45 3.60
CA LYS A 60 -6.55 -13.27 2.44
C LYS A 60 -7.18 -12.77 1.13
N GLU A 61 -8.38 -12.20 1.19
CA GLU A 61 -9.06 -11.61 0.04
C GLU A 61 -8.44 -10.27 -0.34
N PHE A 62 -8.06 -9.42 0.63
CA PHE A 62 -7.27 -8.22 0.35
C PHE A 62 -5.95 -8.54 -0.38
N ASN A 63 -5.25 -9.60 0.06
CA ASN A 63 -4.05 -10.06 -0.62
C ASN A 63 -4.33 -10.55 -2.05
N ALA A 64 -5.45 -11.23 -2.28
CA ALA A 64 -5.83 -11.67 -3.62
C ALA A 64 -6.14 -10.47 -4.53
N LEU A 65 -6.88 -9.48 -4.01
CA LEU A 65 -7.15 -8.22 -4.71
C LEU A 65 -5.86 -7.48 -5.05
N GLN A 66 -4.94 -7.30 -4.09
CA GLN A 66 -3.68 -6.60 -4.33
C GLN A 66 -2.87 -7.26 -5.46
N VAL A 67 -2.77 -8.59 -5.46
CA VAL A 67 -2.10 -9.33 -6.54
C VAL A 67 -2.82 -9.12 -7.87
N LEU A 68 -4.15 -9.23 -7.88
CA LEU A 68 -4.96 -9.02 -9.08
C LEU A 68 -4.79 -7.61 -9.66
N LEU A 69 -4.86 -6.57 -8.82
CA LEU A 69 -4.67 -5.18 -9.24
C LEU A 69 -3.26 -4.95 -9.82
N ASN A 70 -2.22 -5.45 -9.15
CA ASN A 70 -0.84 -5.37 -9.66
C ASN A 70 -0.64 -6.11 -10.99
N THR A 71 -1.44 -7.14 -11.28
CA THR A 71 -1.43 -7.84 -12.56
C THR A 71 -2.20 -7.08 -13.64
N GLN A 72 -3.34 -6.50 -13.30
CA GLN A 72 -4.21 -5.81 -14.26
C GLN A 72 -3.73 -4.39 -14.60
N TRP A 73 -2.96 -3.75 -13.72
CA TRP A 73 -2.45 -2.38 -13.89
C TRP A 73 -0.92 -2.35 -13.82
N PRO A 74 -0.22 -3.04 -14.74
CA PRO A 74 1.23 -3.18 -14.67
C PRO A 74 1.94 -1.83 -14.89
N GLY A 75 2.76 -1.44 -13.92
CA GLY A 75 3.52 -0.18 -13.99
C GLY A 75 2.80 1.02 -13.37
N CYS A 76 1.54 0.88 -12.98
CA CYS A 76 0.86 1.87 -12.14
C CYS A 76 1.29 1.73 -10.67
N ILE A 77 1.42 2.85 -9.96
CA ILE A 77 1.72 2.84 -8.53
C ILE A 77 0.46 2.48 -7.76
N LEU A 78 0.51 1.36 -7.05
CA LEU A 78 -0.61 0.86 -6.25
C LEU A 78 -0.27 0.83 -4.77
N PRO A 79 -1.23 1.17 -3.89
CA PRO A 79 -1.08 0.96 -2.45
C PRO A 79 -0.80 -0.51 -2.14
N GLN A 80 0.09 -0.77 -1.18
CA GLN A 80 0.40 -2.14 -0.75
C GLN A 80 -0.24 -2.43 0.61
N ILE A 81 -0.40 -3.73 0.93
CA ILE A 81 -0.92 -4.18 2.22
C ILE A 81 0.20 -4.81 3.08
N PRO A 82 0.07 -4.83 4.42
CA PRO A 82 1.05 -5.47 5.29
C PRO A 82 1.17 -6.96 4.98
N GLU A 83 2.34 -7.55 5.23
CA GLU A 83 2.64 -8.95 4.93
C GLU A 83 1.81 -9.96 5.76
N LYS A 84 1.76 -11.20 5.25
CA LYS A 84 1.16 -12.33 5.94
C LYS A 84 1.97 -12.66 7.18
N LYS A 85 1.40 -12.41 8.35
CA LYS A 85 1.90 -12.92 9.63
C LYS A 85 1.17 -14.22 9.99
N ALA A 86 1.93 -15.29 10.23
CA ALA A 86 1.40 -16.59 10.67
C ALA A 86 1.28 -16.67 12.21
N ILE A 87 2.25 -16.13 12.94
CA ILE A 87 2.31 -16.18 14.41
C ILE A 87 1.80 -14.87 15.00
N GLY A 88 0.95 -14.93 16.03
CA GLY A 88 0.40 -13.76 16.72
C GLY A 88 -0.61 -12.95 15.88
N ASN A 89 -1.12 -13.53 14.79
CA ASN A 89 -2.02 -12.87 13.86
C ASN A 89 -3.44 -12.62 14.41
N LEU A 90 -3.75 -13.18 15.58
CA LEU A 90 -5.00 -13.02 16.32
C LEU A 90 -4.85 -12.14 17.58
N GLN A 91 -3.67 -11.57 17.84
CA GLN A 91 -3.48 -10.62 18.94
C GLN A 91 -4.20 -9.31 18.63
N GLU A 92 -4.89 -8.73 19.61
CA GLU A 92 -5.72 -7.53 19.44
C GLU A 92 -4.94 -6.35 18.83
N ASN A 93 -3.78 -6.01 19.40
CA ASN A 93 -2.90 -4.96 18.87
C ASN A 93 -2.51 -5.20 17.41
N PHE A 94 -2.30 -6.47 17.03
CA PHE A 94 -1.96 -6.82 15.66
C PHE A 94 -3.16 -6.71 14.72
N ILE A 95 -4.35 -7.10 15.17
CA ILE A 95 -5.60 -6.96 14.43
C ILE A 95 -5.87 -5.47 14.14
N GLU A 96 -5.75 -4.62 15.16
CA GLU A 96 -6.01 -3.19 15.02
C GLU A 96 -4.98 -2.51 14.12
N LYS A 97 -3.68 -2.78 14.32
CA LYS A 97 -2.62 -2.32 13.41
C LYS A 97 -2.90 -2.71 11.95
N ARG A 98 -3.27 -3.97 11.73
CA ARG A 98 -3.60 -4.45 10.37
C ARG A 98 -4.84 -3.73 9.83
N ARG A 99 -5.88 -3.52 10.64
CA ARG A 99 -7.09 -2.78 10.25
C ARG A 99 -6.73 -1.36 9.80
N LYS A 100 -5.90 -0.62 10.55
CA LYS A 100 -5.43 0.73 10.17
C LYS A 100 -4.73 0.73 8.82
N LEU A 101 -3.80 -0.18 8.58
CA LEU A 101 -3.07 -0.27 7.30
C LEU A 101 -3.99 -0.67 6.13
N LEU A 102 -4.95 -1.57 6.35
CA LEU A 102 -5.95 -1.93 5.34
C LEU A 102 -6.95 -0.79 5.06
N GLN A 103 -7.32 0.00 6.07
CA GLN A 103 -8.09 1.24 5.89
C GLN A 103 -7.32 2.22 5.00
N SER A 104 -6.05 2.46 5.30
CA SER A 104 -5.19 3.34 4.50
C SER A 104 -5.10 2.86 3.03
N PHE A 105 -4.92 1.55 2.81
CA PHE A 105 -4.98 0.94 1.47
C PHE A 105 -6.28 1.28 0.72
N LEU A 106 -7.44 1.12 1.37
CA LEU A 106 -8.74 1.42 0.76
C LEU A 106 -8.90 2.90 0.42
N VAL A 107 -8.52 3.79 1.34
CA VAL A 107 -8.59 5.25 1.12
C VAL A 107 -7.69 5.66 -0.04
N LYS A 108 -6.45 5.14 -0.10
CA LYS A 108 -5.54 5.44 -1.21
C LYS A 108 -6.08 4.93 -2.55
N ILE A 109 -6.75 3.77 -2.59
CA ILE A 109 -7.42 3.31 -3.82
C ILE A 109 -8.54 4.28 -4.25
N CYS A 110 -9.31 4.83 -3.30
CA CYS A 110 -10.38 5.77 -3.63
C CYS A 110 -9.85 7.08 -4.23
N ASN A 111 -8.59 7.44 -3.95
CA ASN A 111 -7.89 8.56 -4.60
C ASN A 111 -7.32 8.22 -6.00
N LEU A 112 -7.46 6.98 -6.48
CA LEU A 112 -6.99 6.54 -7.79
C LEU A 112 -8.20 6.21 -8.67
N PRO A 113 -8.71 7.15 -9.50
CA PRO A 113 -10.00 6.98 -10.18
C PRO A 113 -10.06 5.76 -11.10
N HIS A 114 -8.96 5.46 -11.80
CA HIS A 114 -8.84 4.31 -12.69
C HIS A 114 -8.86 2.98 -11.93
N ILE A 115 -8.32 2.93 -10.70
CA ILE A 115 -8.34 1.73 -9.85
C ILE A 115 -9.67 1.61 -9.12
N TYR A 116 -10.19 2.70 -8.56
CA TYR A 116 -11.47 2.71 -7.86
C TYR A 116 -12.61 2.21 -8.76
N ASN A 117 -12.65 2.68 -10.01
CA ASN A 117 -13.68 2.30 -10.98
C ASN A 117 -13.41 0.97 -11.69
N SER A 118 -12.26 0.34 -11.45
CA SER A 118 -11.89 -0.95 -12.05
C SER A 118 -12.88 -2.06 -11.69
N HIS A 119 -13.05 -3.02 -12.59
CA HIS A 119 -13.97 -4.14 -12.37
C HIS A 119 -13.57 -4.97 -11.14
N GLU A 120 -12.27 -5.13 -10.93
CA GLU A 120 -11.64 -5.86 -9.83
C GLU A 120 -12.02 -5.25 -8.48
N PHE A 121 -11.80 -3.94 -8.32
CA PHE A 121 -12.07 -3.27 -7.05
C PHE A 121 -13.56 -3.16 -6.77
N GLN A 122 -14.37 -2.82 -7.78
CA GLN A 122 -15.83 -2.75 -7.63
C GLN A 122 -16.42 -4.11 -7.24
N THR A 123 -15.93 -5.20 -7.84
CA THR A 123 -16.30 -6.58 -7.44
C THR A 123 -15.85 -6.89 -6.02
N PHE A 124 -14.70 -6.38 -5.58
CA PHE A 124 -14.24 -6.57 -4.20
C PHE A 124 -15.13 -5.86 -3.17
N ILE A 125 -15.56 -4.62 -3.41
CA ILE A 125 -16.35 -3.84 -2.44
C ILE A 125 -17.87 -4.06 -2.53
N ARG A 126 -18.39 -4.55 -3.66
CA ARG A 126 -19.84 -4.76 -3.90
C ARG A 126 -20.21 -6.18 -4.31
N GLY A 127 -19.25 -7.00 -4.72
CA GLY A 127 -19.49 -8.37 -5.15
C GLY A 127 -19.79 -9.32 -3.98
N PRO A 128 -20.10 -10.59 -4.28
CA PRO A 128 -20.60 -11.53 -3.28
C PRO A 128 -19.56 -11.86 -2.21
N ALA A 129 -20.00 -12.58 -1.18
CA ALA A 129 -19.19 -12.91 -0.01
C ALA A 129 -17.90 -13.70 -0.35
N ASP A 130 -17.94 -14.61 -1.33
CA ASP A 130 -16.77 -15.42 -1.75
C ASP A 130 -16.00 -14.75 -2.89
N PHE A 131 -15.20 -13.72 -2.55
CA PHE A 131 -14.37 -13.03 -3.54
C PHE A 131 -13.29 -13.94 -4.13
N LEU A 132 -12.75 -14.90 -3.35
CA LEU A 132 -11.67 -15.77 -3.82
C LEU A 132 -12.10 -16.68 -4.98
N LYS A 133 -13.37 -17.09 -5.01
CA LYS A 133 -13.92 -17.85 -6.14
C LYS A 133 -13.91 -17.00 -7.41
N ILE A 134 -14.46 -15.78 -7.34
CA ILE A 134 -14.55 -14.88 -8.50
C ILE A 134 -13.16 -14.40 -8.93
N ASN A 135 -12.25 -14.15 -7.99
CA ASN A 135 -10.88 -13.74 -8.28
C ASN A 135 -10.17 -14.69 -9.25
N LYS A 136 -10.51 -15.99 -9.25
CA LYS A 136 -9.93 -16.98 -10.17
C LYS A 136 -10.48 -16.90 -11.58
N ASP A 137 -11.67 -16.32 -11.73
CA ASP A 137 -12.38 -16.21 -13.01
C ASP A 137 -12.01 -14.92 -13.76
N PHE A 138 -11.30 -13.98 -13.12
CA PHE A 138 -10.75 -12.80 -13.80
C PHE A 138 -9.72 -13.23 -14.84
N LYS A 139 -9.98 -12.83 -16.10
CA LYS A 139 -9.03 -12.99 -17.19
C LYS A 139 -7.98 -11.89 -17.09
N ILE A 140 -6.72 -12.26 -17.25
CA ILE A 140 -5.62 -11.30 -17.34
C ILE A 140 -5.71 -10.61 -18.70
N ASP A 141 -5.65 -9.28 -18.68
CA ASP A 141 -5.73 -8.49 -19.90
C ASP A 141 -4.53 -8.74 -20.83
N SER A 142 -4.85 -8.87 -22.12
CA SER A 142 -3.86 -8.88 -23.19
C SER A 142 -3.24 -7.49 -23.36
N GLN A 143 -2.10 -7.40 -24.05
CA GLN A 143 -1.39 -6.12 -24.22
C GLN A 143 -2.24 -5.05 -24.91
N ILE A 144 -3.11 -5.44 -25.84
CA ILE A 144 -4.00 -4.50 -26.51
C ILE A 144 -5.08 -3.98 -25.56
N GLN A 145 -5.60 -4.82 -24.66
CA GLN A 145 -6.57 -4.39 -23.64
C GLN A 145 -5.90 -3.49 -22.59
N VAL A 146 -4.65 -3.77 -22.21
CA VAL A 146 -3.87 -2.86 -21.35
C VAL A 146 -3.67 -1.51 -22.02
N LEU A 147 -3.30 -1.49 -23.31
CA LEU A 147 -3.18 -0.26 -24.08
C LEU A 147 -4.49 0.53 -24.11
N GLU A 148 -5.61 -0.11 -24.44
CA GLU A 148 -6.93 0.52 -24.48
C GLU A 148 -7.29 1.16 -23.13
N LYS A 149 -7.06 0.45 -22.01
CA LYS A 149 -7.26 1.00 -20.66
C LYS A 149 -6.38 2.23 -20.42
N TYR A 150 -5.11 2.16 -20.80
CA TYR A 150 -4.16 3.23 -20.51
C TYR A 150 -4.44 4.48 -21.36
N GLN A 151 -4.80 4.32 -22.62
CA GLN A 151 -5.23 5.44 -23.46
C GLN A 151 -6.51 6.09 -22.94
N HIS A 152 -7.44 5.28 -22.41
CA HIS A 152 -8.66 5.81 -21.83
C HIS A 152 -8.42 6.61 -20.53
N HIS A 153 -7.52 6.11 -19.67
CA HIS A 153 -7.30 6.69 -18.34
C HIS A 153 -6.18 7.73 -18.28
N PHE A 154 -5.25 7.73 -19.24
CA PHE A 154 -4.11 8.65 -19.32
C PHE A 154 -3.99 9.28 -20.73
N PRO A 155 -5.06 9.87 -21.29
CA PRO A 155 -5.06 10.40 -22.66
C PRO A 155 -3.98 11.47 -22.88
N GLU A 156 -3.69 12.28 -21.87
CA GLU A 156 -2.67 13.34 -21.90
C GLU A 156 -1.25 12.82 -22.08
N CYS A 157 -1.00 11.53 -21.83
CA CYS A 157 0.32 10.94 -22.07
C CYS A 157 0.63 10.84 -23.57
N MET A 158 -0.39 10.68 -24.42
CA MET A 158 -0.23 10.54 -25.87
C MET A 158 0.22 11.84 -26.56
N GLU A 159 0.04 12.98 -25.91
CA GLU A 159 0.38 14.30 -26.44
C GLU A 159 1.78 14.76 -26.01
N LYS A 160 2.42 14.05 -25.07
CA LYS A 160 3.70 14.44 -24.48
C LYS A 160 4.86 13.71 -25.15
N GLN A 161 5.96 14.41 -25.36
CA GLN A 161 7.20 13.78 -25.77
C GLN A 161 7.90 13.15 -24.57
N GLU A 162 8.36 11.92 -24.75
CA GLU A 162 9.13 11.20 -23.74
C GLU A 162 10.55 11.77 -23.62
N PRO A 163 11.04 12.05 -22.40
CA PRO A 163 12.43 12.44 -22.19
C PRO A 163 13.39 11.29 -22.54
N ASP A 164 14.48 11.60 -23.24
CA ASP A 164 15.48 10.61 -23.66
C ASP A 164 16.14 9.86 -22.49
N ASP A 165 16.18 10.48 -21.30
CA ASP A 165 16.83 9.96 -20.10
C ASP A 165 15.85 9.39 -19.06
N VAL A 166 14.56 9.25 -19.40
CA VAL A 166 13.51 8.80 -18.46
C VAL A 166 13.84 7.47 -17.80
N ASP A 167 14.42 6.53 -18.56
CA ASP A 167 14.85 5.23 -18.06
C ASP A 167 15.95 5.37 -17.00
N SER A 168 16.97 6.20 -17.28
CA SER A 168 18.05 6.47 -16.32
C SER A 168 17.52 7.13 -15.05
N GLN A 169 16.61 8.10 -15.18
CA GLN A 169 15.99 8.77 -14.04
C GLN A 169 15.15 7.81 -13.18
N LEU A 170 14.44 6.88 -13.82
CA LEU A 170 13.67 5.83 -13.13
C LEU A 170 14.58 4.81 -12.43
N GLU A 171 15.70 4.42 -13.05
CA GLU A 171 16.69 3.55 -12.41
C GLU A 171 17.29 4.20 -11.16
N ASP A 172 17.68 5.47 -11.24
CA ASP A 172 18.25 6.19 -10.10
C ASP A 172 17.22 6.41 -8.99
N SER A 173 15.98 6.74 -9.36
CA SER A 173 14.87 6.81 -8.41
C SER A 173 14.62 5.46 -7.74
N MET A 174 14.67 4.36 -8.49
CA MET A 174 14.52 3.02 -7.93
C MET A 174 15.65 2.64 -6.97
N LYS A 175 16.91 2.98 -7.28
CA LYS A 175 18.05 2.77 -6.36
C LYS A 175 17.81 3.51 -5.05
N PHE A 176 17.41 4.79 -5.14
CA PHE A 176 17.08 5.60 -3.97
C PHE A 176 15.93 4.97 -3.15
N PHE A 177 14.80 4.63 -3.78
CA PHE A 177 13.65 4.04 -3.09
C PHE A 177 13.98 2.70 -2.42
N LYS A 178 14.83 1.86 -3.03
CA LYS A 178 15.29 0.60 -2.41
C LYS A 178 16.16 0.86 -1.18
N ALA A 179 17.12 1.78 -1.27
CA ALA A 179 17.95 2.15 -0.13
C ALA A 179 17.13 2.77 1.03
N SER A 180 16.15 3.62 0.70
CA SER A 180 15.21 4.18 1.67
C SER A 180 14.35 3.10 2.31
N LEU A 181 13.88 2.13 1.53
CA LEU A 181 13.07 1.01 2.02
C LEU A 181 13.85 0.18 3.06
N GLU A 182 15.08 -0.21 2.75
CA GLU A 182 15.95 -0.94 3.69
C GLU A 182 16.17 -0.15 4.99
N SER A 183 16.43 1.15 4.87
CA SER A 183 16.64 2.03 6.02
C SER A 183 15.38 2.15 6.89
N LEU A 184 14.21 2.29 6.26
CA LEU A 184 12.93 2.38 6.97
C LEU A 184 12.54 1.05 7.62
N GLU A 185 12.81 -0.09 6.99
CA GLU A 185 12.54 -1.40 7.60
C GLU A 185 13.36 -1.61 8.89
N VAL A 186 14.61 -1.15 8.93
CA VAL A 186 15.41 -1.11 10.16
C VAL A 186 14.80 -0.12 11.17
N PHE A 187 14.40 1.07 10.72
CA PHE A 187 13.83 2.10 11.59
C PHE A 187 12.48 1.70 12.21
N VAL A 188 11.66 0.90 11.50
CA VAL A 188 10.44 0.28 12.06
C VAL A 188 10.77 -0.58 13.29
N GLY A 189 11.92 -1.27 13.29
CA GLY A 189 12.43 -2.02 14.44
C GLY A 189 12.66 -1.12 15.65
N PHE A 190 13.43 -0.05 15.48
CA PHE A 190 13.68 0.93 16.55
C PHE A 190 12.40 1.60 17.06
N CYS A 191 11.48 1.96 16.16
CA CYS A 191 10.19 2.53 16.56
C CYS A 191 9.35 1.53 17.36
N SER A 192 9.35 0.25 16.97
CA SER A 192 8.62 -0.81 17.68
C SER A 192 9.16 -1.02 19.10
N GLU A 193 10.49 -1.03 19.25
CA GLU A 193 11.15 -1.14 20.56
C GLU A 193 10.89 0.08 21.45
N SER A 194 10.88 1.27 20.86
CA SER A 194 10.58 2.53 21.56
C SER A 194 9.14 2.56 22.07
N VAL A 195 8.18 2.16 21.21
CA VAL A 195 6.77 2.03 21.59
C VAL A 195 6.62 1.07 22.76
N TYR A 196 7.18 -0.14 22.65
CA TYR A 196 7.11 -1.15 23.70
C TYR A 196 7.74 -0.66 25.02
N SER A 197 8.92 -0.05 24.95
CA SER A 197 9.63 0.44 26.13
C SER A 197 8.83 1.54 26.86
N PHE A 198 8.21 2.45 26.11
CA PHE A 198 7.35 3.48 26.67
C PHE A 198 6.10 2.88 27.33
N GLU A 199 5.45 1.89 26.70
CA GLU A 199 4.30 1.19 27.30
C GLU A 199 4.68 0.49 28.62
N GLN A 200 5.85 -0.16 28.67
CA GLN A 200 6.35 -0.76 29.92
C GLN A 200 6.64 0.30 30.98
N TYR A 201 7.26 1.42 30.60
CA TYR A 201 7.49 2.54 31.51
C TYR A 201 6.17 3.07 32.08
N ALA A 202 5.19 3.37 31.24
CA ALA A 202 3.89 3.90 31.66
C ALA A 202 3.17 2.94 32.61
N LYS A 203 3.19 1.64 32.30
CA LYS A 203 2.63 0.59 33.16
C LYS A 203 3.33 0.52 34.52
N ASN A 204 4.66 0.48 34.53
CA ASN A 204 5.44 0.36 35.77
C ASN A 204 5.29 1.60 36.65
N THR A 205 5.30 2.79 36.05
CA THR A 205 5.04 4.05 36.76
C THR A 205 3.66 4.05 37.38
N SER A 206 2.62 3.62 36.64
CA SER A 206 1.26 3.52 37.17
C SER A 206 1.19 2.57 38.38
N MET A 207 1.79 1.38 38.28
CA MET A 207 1.84 0.41 39.39
C MET A 207 2.55 1.00 40.62
N MET A 208 3.65 1.72 40.42
CA MET A 208 4.37 2.39 41.51
C MET A 208 3.46 3.43 42.21
N LEU A 209 2.76 4.27 41.44
CA LEU A 209 1.86 5.29 41.99
C LEU A 209 0.68 4.70 42.75
N TYR A 210 0.12 3.57 42.28
CA TYR A 210 -0.88 2.80 43.03
C TYR A 210 -0.31 2.33 44.37
N GLY A 211 0.90 1.79 44.38
CA GLY A 211 1.57 1.39 45.63
C GLY A 211 1.77 2.56 46.61
N ILE A 212 2.17 3.74 46.11
CA ILE A 212 2.31 4.95 46.95
C ILE A 212 0.94 5.35 47.52
N LYS A 213 -0.12 5.31 46.70
CA LYS A 213 -1.48 5.63 47.13
C LYS A 213 -1.97 4.69 48.23
N ASP A 214 -1.72 3.39 48.10
CA ASP A 214 -2.07 2.38 49.10
C ASP A 214 -1.33 2.60 50.42
N ILE A 215 -0.02 2.85 50.37
CA ILE A 215 0.79 3.17 51.55
C ILE A 215 0.27 4.44 52.22
N ASN A 216 0.03 5.52 51.47
CA ASN A 216 -0.53 6.76 51.98
C ASN A 216 -1.89 6.54 52.66
N GLY A 217 -2.77 5.73 52.06
CA GLY A 217 -4.05 5.34 52.65
C GLY A 217 -3.88 4.62 53.99
N PHE A 218 -2.96 3.66 54.08
CA PHE A 218 -2.66 2.95 55.32
C PHE A 218 -2.20 3.91 56.43
N TYR A 219 -1.24 4.79 56.15
CA TYR A 219 -0.70 5.71 57.15
C TYR A 219 -1.71 6.77 57.60
N THR A 220 -2.50 7.30 56.67
CA THR A 220 -3.59 8.24 56.97
C THR A 220 -4.61 7.60 57.91
N GLN A 221 -5.04 6.36 57.61
CA GLN A 221 -6.06 5.67 58.39
C GLN A 221 -5.56 5.15 59.75
N LYS A 222 -4.31 4.64 59.82
CA LYS A 222 -3.78 3.99 61.04
C LYS A 222 -3.08 4.95 61.99
N PHE A 223 -2.43 5.99 61.47
CA PHE A 223 -1.61 6.89 62.27
C PHE A 223 -2.10 8.34 62.24
N ASN A 224 -3.27 8.60 61.65
CA ASN A 224 -3.82 9.95 61.47
C ASN A 224 -2.82 10.91 60.78
N ALA A 225 -1.98 10.36 59.89
CA ALA A 225 -1.06 11.15 59.09
C ALA A 225 -1.83 12.00 58.07
N ARG A 226 -1.24 13.10 57.61
CA ARG A 226 -1.83 13.92 56.54
C ARG A 226 -1.84 13.11 55.24
N GLY A 227 -3.02 12.93 54.66
CA GLY A 227 -3.18 12.24 53.38
C GLY A 227 -2.68 13.08 52.20
N ILE A 228 -2.07 12.40 51.23
CA ILE A 228 -1.66 12.97 49.94
C ILE A 228 -2.76 12.75 48.91
N ASN A 229 -3.04 13.76 48.08
CA ASN A 229 -3.85 13.56 46.88
C ASN A 229 -2.96 13.11 45.73
N LEU A 230 -3.03 11.83 45.36
CA LEU A 230 -2.28 11.23 44.27
C LEU A 230 -3.22 10.93 43.10
N GLU A 231 -3.13 11.76 42.07
CA GLU A 231 -3.80 11.51 40.79
C GLU A 231 -2.95 10.57 39.95
N ILE A 232 -3.48 9.36 39.71
CA ILE A 232 -2.82 8.36 38.89
C ILE A 232 -3.35 8.50 37.48
N ARG A 233 -2.42 8.68 36.55
CA ARG A 233 -2.73 8.77 35.13
C ARG A 233 -2.96 7.35 34.60
N GLU A 234 -4.19 7.04 34.22
CA GLU A 234 -4.53 5.73 33.66
C GLU A 234 -4.21 5.61 32.16
N GLU A 235 -4.19 6.74 31.45
CA GLU A 235 -3.96 6.78 29.99
C GLU A 235 -2.76 7.66 29.63
N CYS A 236 -1.76 7.08 28.97
CA CYS A 236 -0.62 7.80 28.42
C CYS A 236 -0.65 7.86 26.90
N THR A 237 -0.23 8.98 26.32
CA THR A 237 -0.02 9.09 24.88
C THR A 237 1.39 8.61 24.58
N ASN A 238 1.52 7.60 23.71
CA ASN A 238 2.83 7.11 23.28
C ASN A 238 3.24 7.83 21.97
N PRO A 239 4.09 8.88 22.03
CA PRO A 239 4.46 9.64 20.83
C PRO A 239 5.19 8.78 19.80
N TYR A 240 5.91 7.73 20.21
CA TYR A 240 6.62 6.86 19.29
C TYR A 240 5.68 6.06 18.36
N GLN A 241 4.40 5.92 18.73
CA GLN A 241 3.41 5.27 17.88
C GLN A 241 3.22 6.02 16.55
N ILE A 242 3.41 7.35 16.54
CA ILE A 242 3.32 8.20 15.35
C ILE A 242 4.37 7.79 14.33
N LEU A 243 5.62 7.67 14.79
CA LEU A 243 6.74 7.26 13.95
C LEU A 243 6.55 5.81 13.48
N LEU A 244 6.07 4.93 14.36
CA LEU A 244 5.82 3.53 14.00
C LEU A 244 4.73 3.39 12.92
N ASP A 245 3.62 4.11 13.05
CA ASP A 245 2.51 4.08 12.10
C ASP A 245 2.94 4.68 10.75
N TRP A 246 3.62 5.84 10.78
CA TRP A 246 4.14 6.48 9.56
C TRP A 246 5.14 5.58 8.83
N THR A 247 6.16 5.08 9.52
CA THR A 247 7.22 4.27 8.89
C THR A 247 6.66 3.02 8.24
N GLN A 248 5.68 2.36 8.86
CA GLN A 248 5.02 1.19 8.27
C GLN A 248 4.23 1.52 7.02
N ALA A 249 3.48 2.63 7.03
CA ALA A 249 2.77 3.10 5.84
C ALA A 249 3.75 3.49 4.73
N GLU A 250 4.84 4.17 5.07
CA GLU A 250 5.88 4.62 4.15
C GLU A 250 6.63 3.44 3.49
N THR A 251 6.96 2.40 4.27
CA THR A 251 7.51 1.13 3.75
C THR A 251 6.59 0.51 2.69
N LEU A 252 5.27 0.50 2.92
CA LEU A 252 4.30 -0.05 1.97
C LEU A 252 4.22 0.78 0.68
N ASP A 253 4.27 2.10 0.79
CA ASP A 253 4.25 2.99 -0.37
C ASP A 253 5.52 2.84 -1.22
N LEU A 254 6.70 2.75 -0.60
CA LEU A 254 7.96 2.49 -1.30
C LEU A 254 7.96 1.11 -1.97
N LYS A 255 7.39 0.07 -1.35
CA LYS A 255 7.20 -1.24 -1.99
C LYS A 255 6.34 -1.13 -3.26
N GLY A 256 5.28 -0.32 -3.22
CA GLY A 256 4.43 -0.05 -4.39
C GLY A 256 5.16 0.67 -5.53
N LEU A 257 5.93 1.70 -5.20
CA LEU A 257 6.77 2.43 -6.15
C LEU A 257 7.82 1.54 -6.82
N VAL A 258 8.57 0.76 -6.02
CA VAL A 258 9.57 -0.17 -6.54
C VAL A 258 8.94 -1.21 -7.45
N LEU A 259 7.76 -1.74 -7.08
CA LEU A 259 7.03 -2.69 -7.92
C LEU A 259 6.61 -2.05 -9.26
N ALA A 260 6.04 -0.85 -9.24
CA ALA A 260 5.62 -0.13 -10.44
C ALA A 260 6.80 0.10 -11.40
N ILE A 261 7.93 0.58 -10.89
CA ILE A 261 9.15 0.81 -11.70
C ILE A 261 9.69 -0.49 -12.27
N ASN A 262 9.74 -1.58 -11.48
CA ASN A 262 10.17 -2.89 -12.01
C ASN A 262 9.23 -3.37 -13.13
N ARG A 263 7.90 -3.19 -12.97
CA ARG A 263 6.91 -3.55 -13.99
C ARG A 263 7.06 -2.74 -15.26
N LYS A 264 7.39 -1.46 -15.14
CA LYS A 264 7.79 -0.65 -16.29
C LYS A 264 9.02 -1.25 -16.99
N PHE A 265 10.06 -1.67 -16.26
CA PHE A 265 11.23 -2.30 -16.89
C PHE A 265 10.95 -3.68 -17.50
N ASP A 266 9.89 -4.38 -17.07
CA ASP A 266 9.41 -5.56 -17.77
C ASP A 266 8.93 -5.20 -19.19
N TYR A 267 8.29 -4.03 -19.40
CA TYR A 267 7.90 -3.55 -20.74
C TYR A 267 9.11 -3.27 -21.64
N VAL A 268 10.20 -2.71 -21.10
CA VAL A 268 11.46 -2.53 -21.84
C VAL A 268 11.97 -3.89 -22.37
N LYS A 269 11.97 -4.91 -21.51
CA LYS A 269 12.38 -6.28 -21.91
C LYS A 269 11.41 -6.89 -22.92
N MET A 270 10.11 -6.66 -22.77
CA MET A 270 9.09 -7.13 -23.70
C MET A 270 9.26 -6.48 -25.07
N ARG A 271 9.54 -5.18 -25.14
CA ARG A 271 9.81 -4.47 -26.39
C ARG A 271 11.00 -5.08 -27.12
N VAL A 272 12.11 -5.34 -26.42
CA VAL A 272 13.31 -5.95 -27.02
C VAL A 272 12.97 -7.32 -27.62
N ARG A 273 12.27 -8.18 -26.88
CA ARG A 273 11.85 -9.51 -27.38
C ARG A 273 10.89 -9.42 -28.57
N ALA A 274 9.95 -8.48 -28.54
CA ALA A 274 9.02 -8.26 -29.65
C ALA A 274 9.76 -7.75 -30.90
N ALA A 275 10.77 -6.90 -30.73
CA ALA A 275 11.61 -6.43 -31.84
C ALA A 275 12.47 -7.57 -32.44
N GLU A 276 13.06 -8.41 -31.59
CA GLU A 276 13.78 -9.61 -32.03
C GLU A 276 12.88 -10.54 -32.83
N ARG A 277 11.63 -10.75 -32.36
CA ARG A 277 10.62 -11.56 -33.06
C ARG A 277 10.30 -11.01 -34.45
N VAL A 278 10.11 -9.70 -34.58
CA VAL A 278 9.90 -9.07 -35.90
C VAL A 278 11.06 -9.36 -36.85
N GLU A 279 12.30 -9.24 -36.37
CA GLU A 279 13.48 -9.54 -37.18
C GLU A 279 13.64 -11.03 -37.52
N GLU A 280 13.23 -11.93 -36.63
CA GLU A 280 13.16 -13.37 -36.90
C GLU A 280 12.15 -13.70 -38.00
N GLU A 281 10.94 -13.16 -37.92
CA GLU A 281 9.90 -13.38 -38.93
C GLU A 281 10.31 -12.80 -40.31
N LYS A 282 11.00 -11.66 -40.34
CA LYS A 282 11.63 -11.12 -41.57
C LYS A 282 12.65 -12.10 -42.16
N LYS A 283 13.47 -12.76 -41.33
CA LYS A 283 14.41 -13.81 -41.81
C LYS A 283 13.66 -15.03 -42.35
N HIS A 284 12.53 -15.41 -41.74
CA HIS A 284 11.68 -16.49 -42.24
C HIS A 284 11.08 -16.18 -43.62
N LEU A 285 10.62 -14.94 -43.83
CA LEU A 285 10.14 -14.47 -45.13
C LEU A 285 11.22 -14.59 -46.21
N VAL A 286 12.45 -14.12 -45.94
CA VAL A 286 13.57 -14.23 -46.89
C VAL A 286 13.86 -15.69 -47.25
N LYS A 287 13.83 -16.61 -46.27
CA LYS A 287 14.02 -18.04 -46.52
C LYS A 287 12.89 -18.64 -47.36
N ALA A 288 11.64 -18.25 -47.11
CA ALA A 288 10.47 -18.68 -47.87
C ALA A 288 10.53 -18.19 -49.33
N GLN A 289 10.91 -16.93 -49.54
CA GLN A 289 11.14 -16.34 -50.87
C GLN A 289 12.27 -17.06 -51.62
N ALA A 290 13.33 -17.46 -50.92
CA ALA A 290 14.45 -18.22 -51.48
C ALA A 290 14.16 -19.72 -51.72
N GLY A 291 12.99 -20.23 -51.31
CA GLY A 291 12.61 -21.64 -51.47
C GLY A 291 13.36 -22.62 -50.55
N LYS A 292 14.09 -22.13 -49.55
CA LYS A 292 14.85 -22.96 -48.59
C LYS A 292 13.95 -23.31 -47.41
N SER A 293 13.40 -24.53 -47.37
CA SER A 293 12.64 -25.00 -46.22
C SER A 293 13.58 -25.36 -45.07
N GLY A 294 13.56 -24.57 -43.99
CA GLY A 294 14.11 -25.01 -42.70
C GLY A 294 13.34 -26.24 -42.25
N GLY A 295 14.05 -27.33 -41.97
CA GLY A 295 13.45 -28.61 -41.63
C GLY A 295 12.59 -28.52 -40.37
N TRP A 296 11.28 -28.64 -40.53
CA TRP A 296 10.43 -29.55 -39.76
C TRP A 296 9.03 -29.64 -40.42
N ASN A 297 8.47 -30.85 -40.39
CA ASN A 297 7.10 -31.26 -40.75
C ASN A 297 6.68 -31.26 -42.23
N ILE A 298 6.87 -32.44 -42.82
CA ILE A 298 6.11 -32.96 -43.97
C ILE A 298 4.68 -33.28 -43.49
N LEU A 299 3.82 -32.27 -43.36
CA LEU A 299 2.38 -32.47 -43.25
C LEU A 299 1.67 -31.22 -43.79
N LYS A 300 1.09 -31.40 -44.98
CA LYS A 300 0.57 -30.41 -45.97
C LYS A 300 1.66 -29.79 -46.86
N LYS A 301 1.63 -30.14 -48.15
CA LYS A 301 2.40 -29.48 -49.23
C LYS A 301 1.87 -28.06 -49.41
N GLU A 302 2.31 -27.14 -48.57
CA GLU A 302 2.00 -25.72 -48.72
C GLU A 302 2.80 -25.14 -49.90
N THR A 303 2.13 -24.36 -50.74
CA THR A 303 2.78 -23.69 -51.88
C THR A 303 3.76 -22.62 -51.40
N LYS A 304 4.66 -22.19 -52.28
CA LYS A 304 5.61 -21.12 -51.96
C LYS A 304 4.87 -19.82 -51.60
N GLU A 305 3.81 -19.51 -52.33
CA GLU A 305 2.95 -18.34 -52.12
C GLU A 305 2.24 -18.42 -50.76
N GLN A 306 1.75 -19.60 -50.36
CA GLN A 306 1.14 -19.79 -49.03
C GLN A 306 2.16 -19.58 -47.90
N LYS A 307 3.41 -20.04 -48.07
CA LYS A 307 4.48 -19.83 -47.08
C LYS A 307 4.88 -18.37 -46.96
N ILE A 308 4.96 -17.66 -48.08
CA ILE A 308 5.23 -16.21 -48.12
C ILE A 308 4.11 -15.46 -47.40
N GLY A 309 2.84 -15.69 -47.78
CA GLY A 309 1.70 -15.00 -47.16
C GLY A 309 1.58 -15.27 -45.66
N LYS A 310 1.90 -16.48 -45.18
CA LYS A 310 1.97 -16.75 -43.74
C LYS A 310 3.07 -15.97 -43.04
N ALA A 311 4.27 -15.91 -43.61
CA ALA A 311 5.38 -15.15 -43.03
C ALA A 311 5.08 -13.64 -43.02
N GLU A 312 4.45 -13.11 -44.08
CA GLU A 312 4.01 -11.71 -44.14
C GLU A 312 2.97 -11.39 -43.05
N ASN A 313 1.98 -12.28 -42.85
CA ASN A 313 1.00 -12.13 -41.78
C ASN A 313 1.65 -12.21 -40.39
N ALA A 314 2.60 -13.12 -40.18
CA ALA A 314 3.34 -13.23 -38.93
C ALA A 314 4.16 -11.97 -38.61
N ILE A 315 4.81 -11.37 -39.63
CA ILE A 315 5.51 -10.08 -39.48
C ILE A 315 4.52 -8.99 -39.09
N LEU A 316 3.36 -8.92 -39.74
CA LEU A 316 2.33 -7.92 -39.44
C LEU A 316 1.83 -8.04 -38.00
N GLU A 317 1.54 -9.26 -37.54
CA GLU A 317 1.12 -9.52 -36.16
C GLU A 317 2.21 -9.18 -35.14
N ALA A 318 3.46 -9.57 -35.39
CA ALA A 318 4.59 -9.26 -34.53
C ALA A 318 4.87 -7.75 -34.46
N GLN A 319 4.72 -7.03 -35.59
CA GLN A 319 4.88 -5.58 -35.63
C GLN A 319 3.77 -4.89 -34.83
N LYS A 320 2.51 -5.34 -34.95
CA LYS A 320 1.39 -4.83 -34.16
C LYS A 320 1.61 -5.05 -32.66
N GLU A 321 2.12 -6.22 -32.27
CA GLU A 321 2.50 -6.52 -30.89
C GLU A 321 3.60 -5.56 -30.39
N LEU A 322 4.66 -5.36 -31.17
CA LEU A 322 5.75 -4.44 -30.85
C LEU A 322 5.25 -3.00 -30.68
N ASP A 323 4.41 -2.52 -31.59
CA ASP A 323 3.87 -1.16 -31.55
C ASP A 323 2.96 -0.97 -30.33
N THR A 324 2.12 -1.98 -30.01
CA THR A 324 1.30 -1.98 -28.78
C THR A 324 2.16 -1.84 -27.53
N ILE A 325 3.22 -2.66 -27.42
CA ILE A 325 4.14 -2.63 -26.27
C ILE A 325 4.85 -1.28 -26.17
N LYS A 326 5.32 -0.72 -27.29
CA LYS A 326 5.96 0.60 -27.33
C LYS A 326 5.02 1.70 -26.86
N THR A 327 3.75 1.68 -27.27
CA THR A 327 2.79 2.70 -26.84
C THR A 327 2.47 2.58 -25.35
N VAL A 328 2.34 1.36 -24.81
CA VAL A 328 2.17 1.17 -23.35
C VAL A 328 3.39 1.66 -22.59
N GLU A 329 4.60 1.31 -23.05
CA GLU A 329 5.85 1.77 -22.45
C GLU A 329 5.94 3.31 -22.45
N HIS A 330 5.59 3.95 -23.55
CA HIS A 330 5.55 5.41 -23.66
C HIS A 330 4.60 6.04 -22.63
N ILE A 331 3.37 5.52 -22.51
CA ILE A 331 2.42 6.00 -21.49
C ILE A 331 3.00 5.82 -20.08
N LEU A 332 3.63 4.69 -19.79
CA LEU A 332 4.28 4.46 -18.50
C LEU A 332 5.45 5.42 -18.26
N ASN A 333 6.26 5.73 -19.26
CA ASN A 333 7.36 6.69 -19.13
C ASN A 333 6.86 8.08 -18.75
N ILE A 334 5.78 8.53 -19.38
CA ILE A 334 5.16 9.81 -19.05
C ILE A 334 4.47 9.75 -17.68
N GLN A 335 3.54 8.82 -17.47
CA GLN A 335 2.73 8.76 -16.25
C GLN A 335 3.59 8.46 -15.01
N LEU A 336 4.42 7.43 -15.06
CA LEU A 336 5.25 7.03 -13.93
C LEU A 336 6.47 7.96 -13.77
N GLY A 337 7.23 8.15 -14.85
CA GLY A 337 8.52 8.83 -14.83
C GLY A 337 8.42 10.35 -14.74
N VAL A 338 7.51 10.95 -15.50
CA VAL A 338 7.40 12.42 -15.61
C VAL A 338 6.36 12.99 -14.65
N VAL A 339 5.27 12.27 -14.39
CA VAL A 339 4.18 12.78 -13.54
C VAL A 339 4.30 12.27 -12.10
N ASP A 340 4.24 10.96 -11.89
CA ASP A 340 4.06 10.40 -10.55
C ASP A 340 5.32 10.45 -9.69
N VAL A 341 6.47 10.01 -10.20
CA VAL A 341 7.71 9.96 -9.40
C VAL A 341 8.13 11.34 -8.89
N PRO A 342 8.15 12.42 -9.71
CA PRO A 342 8.46 13.76 -9.21
C PRO A 342 7.46 14.25 -8.17
N ARG A 343 6.15 14.10 -8.42
CA ARG A 343 5.09 14.49 -7.49
C ARG A 343 5.24 13.78 -6.14
N ILE A 344 5.43 12.47 -6.16
CA ILE A 344 5.53 11.66 -4.93
C ILE A 344 6.79 11.98 -4.14
N LYS A 345 7.92 12.27 -4.79
CA LYS A 345 9.13 12.73 -4.10
C LYS A 345 8.86 14.01 -3.30
N GLN A 346 8.12 14.95 -3.89
CA GLN A 346 7.74 16.18 -3.22
C GLN A 346 6.76 15.92 -2.06
N GLU A 347 5.67 15.16 -2.31
CA GLU A 347 4.69 14.81 -1.28
C GLU A 347 5.31 14.10 -0.08
N LYS A 348 6.30 13.21 -0.31
CA LYS A 348 7.01 12.51 0.76
C LYS A 348 7.88 13.44 1.60
N ALA A 349 8.52 14.44 0.99
CA ALA A 349 9.30 15.44 1.72
C ALA A 349 8.40 16.29 2.64
N GLU A 350 7.26 16.75 2.11
CA GLU A 350 6.27 17.52 2.87
C GLU A 350 5.67 16.68 4.01
N LYS A 351 5.32 15.42 3.72
CA LYS A 351 4.74 14.51 4.74
C LYS A 351 5.71 14.21 5.87
N TYR A 352 7.00 14.07 5.58
CA TYR A 352 8.02 13.84 6.61
C TYR A 352 8.08 14.99 7.62
N GLU A 353 8.04 16.24 7.15
CA GLU A 353 8.04 17.41 8.03
C GLU A 353 6.79 17.45 8.92
N GLU A 354 5.61 17.15 8.36
CA GLU A 354 4.35 17.06 9.11
C GLU A 354 4.44 16.00 10.23
N ILE A 355 4.95 14.81 9.92
CA ILE A 355 5.10 13.71 10.88
C ILE A 355 6.08 14.05 11.99
N LEU A 356 7.20 14.70 11.68
CA LEU A 356 8.15 15.15 12.71
C LEU A 356 7.53 16.19 13.65
N LYS A 357 6.76 17.15 13.11
CA LYS A 357 6.05 18.14 13.94
C LYS A 357 5.04 17.46 14.86
N LEU A 358 4.27 16.50 14.33
CA LEU A 358 3.32 15.72 15.11
C LEU A 358 4.01 14.95 16.24
N PHE A 359 5.11 14.26 15.92
CA PHE A 359 5.91 13.54 16.91
C PHE A 359 6.47 14.44 18.01
N ILE A 360 7.07 15.58 17.63
CA ILE A 360 7.64 16.54 18.59
C ILE A 360 6.55 17.10 19.50
N ASN A 361 5.43 17.55 18.93
CA ASN A 361 4.34 18.13 19.72
C ASN A 361 3.75 17.12 20.70
N SER A 362 3.49 15.89 20.25
CA SER A 362 3.01 14.81 21.13
C SER A 362 4.02 14.45 22.22
N SER A 363 5.32 14.51 21.91
CA SER A 363 6.37 14.26 22.89
C SER A 363 6.46 15.36 23.94
N VAL A 364 6.37 16.63 23.52
CA VAL A 364 6.37 17.79 24.44
C VAL A 364 5.18 17.71 25.38
N GLU A 365 3.98 17.50 24.85
CA GLU A 365 2.76 17.34 25.64
C GLU A 365 2.89 16.20 26.67
N GLU A 366 3.44 15.06 26.24
CA GLU A 366 3.65 13.90 27.12
C GLU A 366 4.66 14.20 28.23
N PHE A 367 5.77 14.86 27.92
CA PHE A 367 6.76 15.23 28.94
C PHE A 367 6.24 16.31 29.90
N GLU A 368 5.46 17.28 29.43
CA GLU A 368 4.79 18.26 30.28
C GLU A 368 3.81 17.58 31.25
N ASN A 369 3.03 16.61 30.77
CA ASN A 369 2.15 15.80 31.60
C ASN A 369 2.92 15.01 32.67
N LEU A 370 4.06 14.41 32.31
CA LEU A 370 4.93 13.71 33.26
C LEU A 370 5.51 14.65 34.32
N ILE A 371 5.96 15.85 33.91
CA ILE A 371 6.44 16.88 34.84
C ILE A 371 5.32 17.29 35.80
N GLN A 372 4.11 17.49 35.29
CA GLN A 372 2.97 17.88 36.13
C GLN A 372 2.58 16.77 37.11
N GLN A 373 2.58 15.51 36.68
CA GLN A 373 2.36 14.36 37.56
C GLN A 373 3.43 14.30 38.65
N ALA A 374 4.71 14.49 38.31
CA ALA A 374 5.79 14.54 39.29
C ALA A 374 5.63 15.68 40.30
N ARG A 375 5.22 16.88 39.84
CA ARG A 375 4.93 18.02 40.73
C ARG A 375 3.76 17.77 41.67
N ASN A 376 2.74 17.04 41.23
CA ASN A 376 1.61 16.66 42.10
C ASN A 376 2.02 15.63 43.17
N ILE A 377 3.07 14.84 42.92
CA ILE A 377 3.67 13.94 43.92
C ILE A 377 4.59 14.71 44.88
N ASP A 378 5.20 15.81 44.41
CA ASP A 378 6.21 16.56 45.14
C ASP A 378 5.66 17.17 46.44
N PHE A 379 5.85 16.40 47.51
CA PHE A 379 5.65 16.70 48.91
C PHE A 379 6.34 17.99 49.39
N LEU A 380 7.36 18.50 48.68
CA LEU A 380 8.36 19.38 49.26
C LEU A 380 8.04 20.88 49.23
N TYR A 381 7.04 21.33 48.47
CA TYR A 381 6.61 22.73 48.55
C TYR A 381 5.96 23.10 49.89
N THR A 382 5.55 22.10 50.67
CA THR A 382 5.00 22.27 52.03
C THR A 382 5.99 21.99 53.16
N PHE A 383 7.24 21.64 52.87
CA PHE A 383 8.29 21.44 53.89
C PHE A 383 9.23 22.64 54.07
N THR A 384 9.09 23.69 53.25
CA THR A 384 10.00 24.87 53.25
C THR A 384 9.32 26.21 53.54
N ASN A 385 8.08 26.24 54.04
CA ASN A 385 7.47 27.45 54.61
C ASN A 385 6.98 27.22 56.04
#